data_AF-A0A846PE24-F1
#
_entry.id   AF-A0A846PE24-F1
#
_cell.length_a   1.000
_cell.length_b   1.000
_cell.length_c   1.000
_cell.angle_alpha   90.00
_cell.angle_beta   90.00
_cell.angle_gamma   90.00
#
_symmetry.space_group_name_H-M   'P 1'
#
loop_
_entity.id
_entity.type
_entity.pdbx_description
1 polymer ?
#
loop_
_entity_poly.entity_id
_entity_poly.type
_entity_poly.pdbx_seq_one_letter_code
_entity_poly.pdbx_strand_id
1 'polypeptide(L)'
;KELGLWWLYEFPVFVYDEKKRPRVWTPDFYIPKLGMYIEVCGSEEFNYKYRKKIYKENGYHVVFVHYYKKKEEWKKYLVKRVTEIEEKRHDEVMKMLLSLQS
;
A
#
# COMPACT_ATOMS: atom_id res chain seq x y z
N LYS A 1 -2.05 -7.64 -20.01
CA LYS A 1 -1.40 -6.73 -20.98
C LYS A 1 -1.93 -5.29 -20.92
N GLU A 2 -3.14 -5.02 -20.41
CA GLU A 2 -3.81 -3.69 -20.53
C GLU A 2 -3.34 -2.54 -19.61
N LEU A 3 -2.58 -2.76 -18.53
CA LEU A 3 -2.12 -1.65 -17.66
C LEU A 3 -0.58 -1.52 -17.56
N GLY A 4 0.16 -2.45 -18.16
CA GLY A 4 1.62 -2.52 -18.02
C GLY A 4 2.10 -2.63 -16.57
N LEU A 5 1.24 -3.05 -15.64
CA LEU A 5 1.56 -3.30 -14.24
C LEU A 5 2.04 -4.74 -14.11
N TRP A 6 3.23 -4.89 -13.55
CA TRP A 6 3.77 -6.17 -13.10
C TRP A 6 3.92 -6.12 -11.58
N TRP A 7 3.99 -7.29 -10.97
CA TRP A 7 4.10 -7.43 -9.53
C TRP A 7 5.23 -8.38 -9.15
N LEU A 8 5.76 -8.18 -7.95
CA LEU A 8 6.69 -9.08 -7.29
C LEU A 8 5.97 -9.72 -6.11
N TYR A 9 6.07 -11.03 -6.00
CA TYR A 9 5.48 -11.79 -4.89
C TYR A 9 6.39 -11.71 -3.66
N GLU A 10 5.80 -11.46 -2.49
CA GLU A 10 6.47 -11.46 -1.18
C GLU A 10 7.78 -10.66 -1.13
N PHE A 11 7.82 -9.52 -1.85
CA PHE A 11 9.00 -8.67 -1.89
C PHE A 11 9.27 -8.08 -0.48
N PRO A 12 10.43 -8.37 0.15
CA PRO A 12 10.65 -8.05 1.54
C PRO A 12 10.82 -6.55 1.75
N VAL A 13 10.30 -6.06 2.86
CA VAL A 13 10.49 -4.69 3.34
C VAL A 13 11.06 -4.67 4.74
N PHE A 14 11.94 -3.71 4.96
CA PHE A 14 12.54 -3.48 6.26
C PHE A 14 11.76 -2.39 7.00
N VAL A 15 11.25 -2.72 8.19
CA VAL A 15 10.48 -1.80 9.04
C VAL A 15 11.04 -1.77 10.45
N TYR A 16 10.88 -0.64 11.12
CA TYR A 16 11.07 -0.50 12.55
C TYR A 16 9.72 -0.54 13.24
N ASP A 17 9.58 -1.41 14.24
CA ASP A 17 8.37 -1.45 15.07
C ASP A 17 8.33 -0.31 16.10
N GLU A 18 7.25 -0.24 16.88
CA GLU A 18 7.05 0.80 17.90
C GLU A 18 8.13 0.84 19.00
N LYS A 19 8.89 -0.25 19.18
CA LYS A 19 10.03 -0.33 20.09
C LYS A 19 11.36 -0.10 19.37
N LYS A 20 11.33 0.45 18.16
CA LYS A 20 12.48 0.65 17.25
C LYS A 20 13.22 -0.64 16.92
N ARG A 21 12.56 -1.80 17.02
CA ARG A 21 13.19 -3.08 16.68
C ARG A 21 13.11 -3.29 15.17
N PRO A 22 14.22 -3.66 14.51
CA PRO A 22 14.20 -3.97 13.09
C PRO A 22 13.41 -5.25 12.82
N ARG A 23 12.61 -5.23 11.77
CA ARG A 23 11.81 -6.36 11.28
C ARG A 23 11.91 -6.42 9.77
N VAL A 24 11.86 -7.64 9.24
CA VAL A 24 11.60 -7.88 7.83
C VAL A 24 10.18 -8.40 7.72
N TRP A 25 9.35 -7.69 6.95
CA TRP A 25 8.00 -8.12 6.61
C TRP A 25 7.91 -8.37 5.11
N THR A 26 7.03 -9.27 4.70
CA THR A 26 6.82 -9.65 3.30
C THR A 26 5.33 -9.45 2.97
N PRO A 27 4.94 -8.25 2.50
CA PRO A 27 3.62 -8.05 1.92
C PRO A 27 3.45 -8.96 0.69
N ASP A 28 2.23 -9.45 0.45
CA ASP A 28 1.99 -10.47 -0.59
C ASP A 28 2.41 -10.03 -1.98
N PHE A 29 2.16 -8.77 -2.35
CA PHE A 29 2.54 -8.24 -3.66
C PHE A 29 3.15 -6.85 -3.56
N TYR A 30 4.17 -6.59 -4.37
CA TYR A 30 4.71 -5.26 -4.64
C TYR A 30 4.46 -4.90 -6.10
N ILE A 31 3.96 -3.68 -6.37
CA ILE A 31 3.76 -3.13 -7.71
C ILE A 31 4.80 -2.03 -7.93
N PRO A 32 5.93 -2.33 -8.58
CA PRO A 32 7.07 -1.40 -8.63
C PRO A 32 6.74 -0.10 -9.36
N LYS A 33 5.96 -0.18 -10.44
CA LYS A 33 5.55 1.00 -11.22
C LYS A 33 4.79 2.03 -10.38
N LEU A 34 4.10 1.59 -9.32
CA LEU A 34 3.33 2.45 -8.43
C LEU A 34 4.04 2.71 -7.09
N GLY A 35 5.16 2.05 -6.80
CA GLY A 35 5.79 2.10 -5.48
C GLY A 35 4.79 1.75 -4.36
N MET A 36 3.95 0.74 -4.58
CA MET A 36 2.89 0.31 -3.66
C MET A 36 2.96 -1.17 -3.38
N TYR A 37 2.62 -1.55 -2.15
CA TYR A 37 2.45 -2.93 -1.74
C TYR A 37 0.96 -3.25 -1.54
N ILE A 38 0.64 -4.53 -1.67
CA ILE A 38 -0.68 -5.11 -1.41
C ILE A 38 -0.50 -6.21 -0.38
N GLU A 39 -1.35 -6.19 0.65
CA GLU A 39 -1.45 -7.24 1.67
C GLU A 39 -2.89 -7.77 1.66
N VAL A 40 -3.05 -9.07 1.43
CA VAL A 40 -4.32 -9.77 1.41
C VAL A 40 -4.62 -10.28 2.82
N CYS A 41 -5.63 -9.69 3.45
CA CYS A 41 -6.02 -10.03 4.81
C CYS A 41 -6.87 -11.31 4.80
N GLY A 42 -6.35 -12.40 5.36
CA GLY A 42 -7.00 -13.72 5.37
C GLY A 42 -7.82 -14.06 6.62
N SER A 43 -7.76 -13.25 7.68
CA SER A 43 -8.44 -13.51 8.96
C SER A 43 -8.98 -12.21 9.57
N GLU A 44 -9.98 -12.29 10.44
CA GLU A 44 -10.44 -11.15 11.25
C GLU A 44 -9.62 -10.92 12.51
N GLU A 45 -9.01 -11.98 13.03
CA GLU A 45 -8.35 -11.98 14.34
C GLU A 45 -6.93 -11.39 14.30
N PHE A 46 -6.35 -11.28 13.11
CA PHE A 46 -5.03 -10.67 12.95
C PHE A 46 -5.10 -9.14 13.07
N ASN A 47 -4.13 -8.56 13.77
CA ASN A 47 -4.09 -7.12 14.02
C ASN A 47 -3.55 -6.32 12.80
N TYR A 48 -4.35 -6.23 11.74
CA TYR A 48 -4.02 -5.41 10.56
C TYR A 48 -3.93 -3.92 10.85
N LYS A 49 -4.58 -3.44 11.93
CA LYS A 49 -4.46 -2.04 12.36
C LYS A 49 -3.02 -1.72 12.78
N TYR A 50 -2.41 -2.60 13.57
CA TYR A 50 -1.00 -2.49 13.94
C TYR A 50 -0.08 -2.54 12.72
N ARG A 51 -0.27 -3.54 11.85
CA ARG A 51 0.56 -3.70 10.64
C ARG A 51 0.47 -2.47 9.72
N LYS A 52 -0.74 -1.94 9.52
CA LYS A 52 -0.99 -0.70 8.76
C LYS A 52 -0.31 0.52 9.39
N LYS A 53 -0.35 0.65 10.72
CA LYS A 53 0.31 1.74 11.44
C LYS A 53 1.82 1.70 11.19
N ILE A 54 2.47 0.56 11.41
CA ILE A 54 3.92 0.41 11.25
C ILE A 54 4.36 0.69 9.81
N TYR A 55 3.66 0.16 8.79
CA TYR A 55 4.00 0.49 7.39
C TYR A 55 3.94 1.99 7.12
N LYS A 56 2.89 2.68 7.58
CA LYS A 56 2.73 4.13 7.40
C LYS A 56 3.86 4.91 8.07
N GLU A 57 4.21 4.56 9.30
CA GLU A 57 5.30 5.22 10.05
C GLU A 57 6.68 5.00 9.39
N ASN A 58 6.85 3.91 8.65
CA ASN A 58 8.06 3.61 7.88
C ASN A 58 7.99 4.10 6.42
N GLY A 59 6.96 4.86 6.03
CA GLY A 59 6.85 5.45 4.69
C GLY A 59 6.37 4.50 3.59
N TYR A 60 5.90 3.30 3.93
CA TYR A 60 5.41 2.34 2.94
C TYR A 60 3.91 2.54 2.65
N HIS A 61 3.57 2.59 1.37
CA HIS A 61 2.19 2.59 0.90
C HIS A 61 1.70 1.16 0.72
N VAL A 62 0.88 0.68 1.65
CA VAL A 62 0.33 -0.68 1.62
C VAL A 62 -1.19 -0.65 1.57
N VAL A 63 -1.77 -1.30 0.56
CA VAL A 63 -3.21 -1.49 0.40
C VAL A 63 -3.60 -2.84 1.02
N PHE A 64 -4.40 -2.77 2.09
CA PHE A 64 -4.90 -3.95 2.80
C PHE A 64 -6.22 -4.42 2.18
N VAL A 65 -6.21 -5.58 1.52
CA VAL A 65 -7.36 -6.15 0.82
C VAL A 65 -8.00 -7.22 1.70
N HIS A 66 -9.16 -6.90 2.29
CA HIS A 66 -9.90 -7.82 3.14
C HIS A 66 -10.82 -8.73 2.31
N TYR A 67 -10.29 -9.86 1.84
CA TYR A 67 -11.04 -10.79 0.98
C TYR A 67 -12.28 -11.37 1.66
N TYR A 68 -12.19 -11.68 2.96
CA TYR A 68 -13.28 -12.29 3.73
C TYR A 68 -14.48 -11.36 3.97
N LYS A 69 -14.30 -10.04 3.93
CA LYS A 69 -15.41 -9.10 4.20
C LYS A 69 -16.44 -9.11 3.09
N LYS A 70 -15.98 -9.17 1.83
CA LYS A 70 -16.82 -9.17 0.63
C LYS A 70 -16.07 -9.78 -0.57
N LYS A 71 -16.24 -11.09 -0.77
CA LYS A 71 -15.54 -11.91 -1.78
C LYS A 71 -15.62 -11.38 -3.22
N GLU A 72 -16.65 -10.61 -3.56
CA GLU A 72 -16.85 -10.10 -4.92
C GLU A 72 -16.47 -8.62 -5.09
N GLU A 73 -16.31 -7.87 -3.99
CA GLU A 73 -16.03 -6.43 -4.03
C GLU A 73 -14.55 -6.08 -3.88
N TRP A 74 -13.68 -7.05 -3.52
CA TRP A 74 -12.26 -6.78 -3.26
C TRP A 74 -11.54 -6.17 -4.47
N LYS A 75 -11.90 -6.54 -5.71
CA LYS A 75 -11.32 -5.97 -6.93
C LYS A 75 -11.65 -4.48 -7.05
N LYS A 76 -12.92 -4.13 -6.88
CA LYS A 76 -13.39 -2.74 -6.91
C LYS A 76 -12.73 -1.92 -5.80
N TYR A 77 -12.64 -2.52 -4.61
CA TYR A 77 -11.94 -1.91 -3.48
C TYR A 77 -10.46 -1.64 -3.79
N LEU A 78 -9.73 -2.65 -4.30
CA LEU A 78 -8.32 -2.52 -4.63
C LEU A 78 -8.10 -1.39 -5.66
N VAL A 79 -8.86 -1.40 -6.76
CA VAL A 79 -8.76 -0.36 -7.79
C VAL A 79 -9.05 1.02 -7.19
N LYS A 80 -10.15 1.16 -6.45
CA LYS A 80 -10.51 2.43 -5.79
C LYS A 80 -9.38 2.94 -4.88
N ARG A 81 -8.80 2.06 -4.06
CA ARG A 81 -7.71 2.45 -3.13
C ARG A 81 -6.44 2.86 -3.85
N VAL A 82 -6.09 2.18 -4.95
CA VAL A 82 -4.94 2.55 -5.78
C VAL A 82 -5.16 3.92 -6.41
N THR A 83 -6.34 4.16 -7.01
CA THR A 83 -6.71 5.44 -7.61
C THR A 83 -6.65 6.59 -6.60
N GLU A 84 -7.26 6.44 -5.42
CA GLU A 84 -7.25 7.47 -4.36
C GLU A 84 -5.82 7.86 -3.90
N ILE A 85 -4.89 6.90 -3.88
CA ILE A 85 -3.49 7.17 -3.51
C ILE A 85 -2.77 7.91 -4.63
N GLU A 86 -2.94 7.50 -5.88
CA GLU A 86 -2.30 8.14 -7.03
C GLU A 86 -2.82 9.55 -7.27
N GLU A 87 -4.13 9.78 -7.14
CA GLU A 87 -4.73 11.12 -7.21
C GLU A 87 -4.14 12.05 -6.14
N LYS A 88 -4.03 11.57 -4.89
CA LYS A 88 -3.43 12.36 -3.82
C LYS A 88 -1.97 12.71 -4.10
N ARG A 89 -1.19 11.76 -4.62
CA ARG A 89 0.21 11.99 -5.01
C ARG A 89 0.32 13.00 -6.14
N HIS A 90 -0.56 12.91 -7.13
CA HIS A 90 -0.64 13.87 -8.23
C HIS A 90 -0.92 15.28 -7.71
N ASP A 91 -1.93 15.44 -6.85
CA ASP A 91 -2.29 16.72 -6.24
C ASP A 91 -1.13 17.34 -5.44
N GLU A 92 -0.40 16.53 -4.67
CA GLU A 92 0.77 16.96 -3.91
C GLU A 92 1.88 17.48 -4.82
N VAL A 93 2.17 16.76 -5.92
CA VAL A 93 3.16 17.18 -6.92
C VAL A 93 2.74 18.46 -7.62
N MET A 94 1.48 18.58 -8.03
CA MET A 94 0.98 19.78 -8.72
C MET A 94 1.03 21.01 -7.82
N LYS A 95 0.70 20.88 -6.53
CA LYS A 95 0.84 21.97 -5.55
C LYS A 95 2.30 22.41 -5.40
N MET A 96 3.23 21.45 -5.35
CA MET A 96 4.66 21.75 -5.27
C MET A 96 5.14 22.49 -6.52
N LEU A 97 4.77 22.04 -7.72
CA LEU A 97 5.14 22.69 -8.98
C LEU A 97 4.63 24.14 -9.06
N LEU A 98 3.38 24.38 -8.67
CA LEU A 98 2.80 25.73 -8.65
C LEU A 98 3.56 26.66 -7.67
N SER A 99 3.97 26.15 -6.51
CA SER A 99 4.73 26.94 -5.53
C SER A 99 6.14 27.34 -5.97
N LEU A 100 6.70 26.66 -6.98
CA LEU A 100 8.02 26.98 -7.56
C LEU A 100 7.93 28.00 -8.71
N GLN A 101 6.72 28.25 -9.23
CA GLN A 101 6.46 29.20 -10.30
C GLN A 101 6.02 30.58 -9.78
N SER A 102 5.65 30.68 -8.49
CA SER A 102 5.34 31.91 -7.77
C SER A 102 6.59 32.54 -7.15
#